data_AF-A0A7R7DJW2-F1
#
_entry.id   AF-A0A7R7DJW2-F1
#
_cell.length_a   1.000
_cell.length_b   1.000
_cell.length_c   1.000
_cell.angle_alpha   90.00
_cell.angle_beta   90.00
_cell.angle_gamma   90.00
#
_symmetry.space_group_name_H-M   'P 1'
#
loop_
_entity.id
_entity.type
_entity.pdbx_description
1 polymer ?
#
loop_
_entity_poly.entity_id
_entity_poly.type
_entity_poly.pdbx_seq_one_letter_code
_entity_poly.pdbx_strand_id
1 'polypeptide(L)'
;MRLQATGGFVGKNDVLTVDGDGAWTYTGRSGSKHGTLTAAQRDRLTALVTDPKLAAEARLRMPKNTCADGVSYRLTVGSLTLTRVNCGGSAQTPTFNAIVELLGKATPI
;
A
#
# COMPACT_ATOMS: atom_id res chain seq x y z
N MET A 1 3.84 -2.01 -9.68
CA MET A 1 2.73 -1.57 -8.80
C MET A 1 3.09 -0.26 -8.11
N ARG A 2 2.10 0.47 -7.58
CA ARG A 2 2.32 1.74 -6.88
C ARG A 2 1.47 1.80 -5.60
N LEU A 3 2.06 2.15 -4.48
CA LEU A 3 1.41 2.46 -3.22
C LEU A 3 1.64 3.94 -2.90
N GLN A 4 0.58 4.70 -2.64
CA GLN A 4 0.65 6.09 -2.22
C GLN A 4 0.03 6.21 -0.84
N ALA A 5 0.78 6.74 0.12
CA ALA A 5 0.32 7.07 1.46
C ALA A 5 0.11 8.59 1.55
N THR A 6 -1.10 9.01 1.89
CA THR A 6 -1.48 10.42 1.99
C THR A 6 -2.21 10.67 3.29
N GLY A 7 -1.76 11.63 4.10
CA GLY A 7 -2.37 11.95 5.40
C GLY A 7 -1.43 11.76 6.59
N GLY A 8 -1.99 11.59 7.78
CA GLY A 8 -1.24 11.61 9.04
C GLY A 8 -0.81 13.02 9.48
N PHE A 9 -0.31 13.11 10.72
CA PHE A 9 -0.15 14.35 11.51
C PHE A 9 0.69 15.49 10.89
N VAL A 10 1.44 15.24 9.81
CA VAL A 10 2.34 16.24 9.16
C VAL A 10 1.99 16.48 7.68
N GLY A 11 0.93 15.85 7.16
CA GLY A 11 0.58 15.90 5.74
C GLY A 11 1.58 15.11 4.90
N LYS A 12 1.65 13.79 5.10
CA LYS A 12 2.47 12.89 4.27
C LYS A 12 1.88 12.80 2.87
N ASN A 13 2.74 12.75 1.85
CA ASN A 13 2.40 12.38 0.49
C ASN A 13 3.55 11.52 -0.05
N ASP A 14 3.64 10.33 0.51
CA ASP A 14 4.71 9.40 0.23
C ASP A 14 4.24 8.44 -0.88
N VAL A 15 5.08 8.22 -1.88
CA VAL A 15 4.79 7.37 -3.04
C VAL A 15 5.86 6.30 -3.12
N LEU A 16 5.44 5.04 -3.03
CA LEU A 16 6.29 3.88 -3.27
C LEU A 16 5.86 3.21 -4.57
N THR A 17 6.79 3.07 -5.50
CA THR A 17 6.60 2.28 -6.73
C THR A 17 7.47 1.04 -6.61
N VAL A 18 6.91 -0.13 -6.93
CA VAL A 18 7.62 -1.41 -6.89
C VAL A 18 7.44 -2.09 -8.24
N ASP A 19 8.54 -2.43 -8.89
CA ASP A 19 8.57 -3.13 -10.17
C ASP A 19 8.42 -4.65 -9.97
N GLY A 20 8.12 -5.36 -11.06
CA GLY A 20 7.87 -6.81 -11.01
C GLY A 20 9.11 -7.63 -10.63
N ASP A 21 10.30 -7.08 -10.84
CA ASP A 21 11.58 -7.63 -10.38
C ASP A 21 11.87 -7.31 -8.90
N GLY A 22 11.00 -6.55 -8.24
CA GLY A 22 11.11 -6.10 -6.85
C GLY A 22 12.03 -4.91 -6.62
N ALA A 23 12.55 -4.28 -7.67
CA ALA A 23 13.12 -2.94 -7.53
C ALA A 23 12.02 -1.99 -7.02
N TRP A 24 12.37 -1.10 -6.11
CA TRP A 24 11.42 -0.14 -5.58
C TRP A 24 12.01 1.25 -5.49
N THR A 25 11.15 2.24 -5.72
CA THR A 25 11.45 3.66 -5.59
C THR A 25 10.44 4.29 -4.66
N TYR A 26 10.91 4.84 -3.56
CA TYR A 26 10.17 5.65 -2.63
C TYR A 26 10.43 7.13 -2.93
N THR A 27 9.39 7.95 -2.93
CA THR A 27 9.46 9.41 -3.05
C THR A 27 8.59 10.00 -1.96
N GLY A 28 9.22 10.69 -1.02
CA GLY A 28 8.53 11.42 0.04
C GLY A 28 9.06 12.84 0.18
N ARG A 29 8.58 13.57 1.19
CA ARG A 29 9.01 14.96 1.42
C ARG A 29 10.53 15.10 1.66
N SER A 30 11.15 14.11 2.28
CA SER A 30 12.59 14.08 2.58
C SER A 30 13.48 13.66 1.41
N GLY A 31 12.89 13.41 0.23
CA GLY A 31 13.59 13.01 -0.98
C GLY A 31 13.20 11.62 -1.49
N SER A 32 13.95 11.14 -2.48
CA SER A 32 13.74 9.84 -3.10
C SER A 32 14.73 8.81 -2.58
N LYS A 33 14.26 7.59 -2.35
CA LYS A 33 15.07 6.42 -1.97
C LYS A 33 14.76 5.29 -2.93
N HIS A 34 15.73 4.42 -3.16
CA HIS A 34 15.56 3.23 -3.98
C HIS A 34 16.16 2.03 -3.28
N GLY A 35 15.69 0.85 -3.66
CA GLY A 35 16.22 -0.41 -3.18
C GLY A 35 15.59 -1.58 -3.91
N THR A 36 15.77 -2.77 -3.37
CA THR A 36 15.23 -3.98 -3.97
C THR A 36 14.67 -4.88 -2.86
N LEU A 37 13.49 -5.44 -3.09
CA LEU A 37 12.91 -6.45 -2.21
C LEU A 37 13.72 -7.74 -2.29
N THR A 38 13.88 -8.41 -1.15
CA THR A 38 14.44 -9.78 -1.14
C THR A 38 13.54 -10.74 -1.93
N ALA A 39 14.10 -11.86 -2.40
CA ALA A 39 13.32 -12.87 -3.12
C ALA A 39 12.05 -13.29 -2.36
N ALA A 40 12.17 -13.59 -1.06
CA ALA A 40 11.04 -13.97 -0.21
C ALA A 40 9.97 -12.87 -0.11
N GLN A 41 10.37 -11.60 -0.01
CA GLN A 41 9.42 -10.48 0.01
C GLN A 41 8.72 -10.29 -1.35
N ARG A 42 9.45 -10.45 -2.46
CA ARG A 42 8.85 -10.39 -3.80
C ARG A 42 7.86 -11.51 -4.03
N ASP A 43 8.18 -12.74 -3.63
CA ASP A 43 7.28 -13.89 -3.78
C ASP A 43 6.02 -13.68 -2.94
N ARG A 44 6.19 -13.19 -1.70
CA ARG A 44 5.07 -12.88 -0.83
C ARG A 44 4.19 -11.76 -1.38
N LEU A 45 4.82 -10.70 -1.89
CA LEU A 45 4.11 -9.59 -2.51
C LEU A 45 3.33 -10.07 -3.74
N THR A 46 3.98 -10.84 -4.61
CA THR A 46 3.39 -11.43 -5.82
C THR A 46 2.16 -12.25 -5.45
N ALA A 47 2.28 -13.15 -4.48
CA ALA A 47 1.15 -13.96 -4.01
C ALA A 47 -0.04 -13.09 -3.54
N LEU A 48 0.23 -12.03 -2.78
CA LEU A 48 -0.81 -11.12 -2.28
C LEU A 48 -1.47 -10.29 -3.38
N VAL A 49 -0.71 -9.78 -4.35
CA VAL A 49 -1.26 -8.95 -5.43
C VAL A 49 -2.01 -9.77 -6.48
N THR A 50 -1.68 -11.05 -6.62
CA THR A 50 -2.43 -12.00 -7.47
C THR A 50 -3.59 -12.67 -6.76
N ASP A 51 -3.74 -12.49 -5.44
CA ASP A 51 -4.82 -13.12 -4.68
C ASP A 51 -6.17 -12.53 -5.12
N PRO A 52 -7.14 -13.35 -5.58
CA PRO A 52 -8.47 -12.87 -5.96
C PRO A 52 -9.20 -12.18 -4.80
N LYS A 53 -8.83 -12.44 -3.54
CA LYS A 53 -9.33 -11.70 -2.37
C LYS A 53 -9.00 -10.23 -2.45
N LEU A 54 -7.87 -9.82 -3.02
CA LEU A 54 -7.56 -8.40 -3.22
C LEU A 54 -8.56 -7.73 -4.16
N ALA A 55 -8.95 -8.40 -5.25
CA ALA A 55 -9.97 -7.90 -6.16
C ALA A 55 -11.36 -7.86 -5.50
N ALA A 56 -11.69 -8.82 -4.64
CA ALA A 56 -12.91 -8.80 -3.84
C ALA A 56 -12.90 -7.62 -2.84
N GLU A 57 -11.76 -7.40 -2.18
CA GLU A 57 -11.54 -6.28 -1.29
C GLU A 57 -11.71 -4.95 -2.04
N ALA A 58 -11.21 -4.83 -3.27
CA ALA A 58 -11.36 -3.61 -4.10
C ALA A 58 -12.81 -3.19 -4.31
N ARG A 59 -13.74 -4.14 -4.34
CA ARG A 59 -15.18 -3.90 -4.51
C ARG A 59 -15.86 -3.41 -3.23
N LEU A 60 -15.23 -3.57 -2.07
CA LEU A 60 -15.76 -3.04 -0.82
C LEU A 60 -15.79 -1.51 -0.89
N ARG A 61 -16.96 -0.94 -0.57
CA ARG A 61 -17.11 0.51 -0.47
C ARG A 61 -16.28 1.03 0.69
N MET A 62 -15.58 2.14 0.46
CA MET A 62 -14.94 2.87 1.54
C MET A 62 -16.03 3.38 2.51
N PRO A 63 -15.84 3.21 3.83
CA PRO A 63 -16.74 3.83 4.80
C PRO A 63 -16.69 5.36 4.62
N LYS A 64 -17.87 6.00 4.65
CA LYS A 64 -18.01 7.47 4.51
C LYS A 64 -17.33 8.26 5.64
N ASN A 65 -17.02 7.61 6.76
CA ASN A 65 -16.45 8.23 7.94
C ASN A 65 -14.93 8.01 7.91
N THR A 66 -14.23 8.80 7.12
CA THR A 66 -12.76 8.88 7.16
C THR A 66 -12.35 9.72 8.36
N CYS A 67 -11.60 9.12 9.29
CA CYS A 67 -11.04 9.79 10.46
C CYS A 67 -10.18 10.98 10.04
N ALA A 68 -10.28 12.10 10.77
CA ALA A 68 -9.61 13.35 10.43
C ALA A 68 -8.06 13.23 10.43
N ASP A 69 -7.53 12.26 11.17
CA ASP A 69 -6.11 11.97 11.39
C ASP A 69 -5.61 10.70 10.68
N GLY A 70 -6.49 10.00 9.94
CA GLY A 70 -6.17 8.74 9.28
C GLY A 70 -5.20 8.91 8.09
N VAL A 71 -4.34 7.90 7.88
CA VAL A 71 -3.52 7.81 6.66
C VAL A 71 -4.30 7.07 5.58
N SER A 72 -4.51 7.74 4.45
CA SER A 72 -5.10 7.17 3.24
C SER A 72 -4.03 6.47 2.41
N TYR A 73 -4.17 5.17 2.21
CA TYR A 73 -3.34 4.37 1.33
C TYR A 73 -4.08 4.09 0.02
N ARG A 74 -3.47 4.45 -1.09
CA ARG A 74 -3.94 4.11 -2.44
C ARG A 74 -2.97 3.11 -3.06
N LEU A 75 -3.43 1.89 -3.29
CA LEU A 75 -2.69 0.83 -3.96
C LEU A 75 -3.19 0.68 -5.40
N THR A 76 -2.27 0.71 -6.36
CA THR A 76 -2.52 0.45 -7.77
C THR A 76 -1.67 -0.73 -8.24
N VAL A 77 -2.34 -1.79 -8.68
CA VAL A 77 -1.72 -3.02 -9.22
C VAL A 77 -2.29 -3.24 -10.63
N GLY A 78 -1.49 -2.96 -11.67
CA GLY A 78 -1.99 -3.01 -13.05
C GLY A 78 -3.18 -2.05 -13.24
N SER A 79 -4.33 -2.59 -13.65
CA SER A 79 -5.59 -1.83 -13.78
C SER A 79 -6.40 -1.74 -12.48
N LEU A 80 -6.03 -2.50 -11.44
CA LEU A 80 -6.74 -2.52 -10.17
C LEU A 80 -6.28 -1.35 -9.30
N THR A 81 -7.21 -0.52 -8.83
CA THR A 81 -6.91 0.55 -7.86
C THR A 81 -7.81 0.42 -6.64
N LEU A 82 -7.19 0.36 -5.46
CA LEU A 82 -7.85 0.33 -4.16
C LEU A 82 -7.42 1.55 -3.36
N THR A 83 -8.35 2.23 -2.70
CA THR A 83 -8.04 3.28 -1.72
C THR A 83 -8.62 2.90 -0.38
N ARG A 84 -7.82 2.90 0.68
CA ARG A 84 -8.25 2.56 2.04
C ARG A 84 -7.67 3.56 3.02
N VAL A 85 -8.42 3.88 4.07
CA VAL A 85 -7.91 4.72 5.17
C VAL A 85 -7.63 3.82 6.34
N ASN A 86 -6.39 3.85 6.86
CA ASN A 86 -6.05 3.13 8.06
C ASN A 86 -6.55 3.94 9.27
N CYS A 87 -7.72 3.55 9.77
CA CYS A 87 -8.51 4.27 10.76
C CYS A 87 -8.70 3.48 12.06
N GLY A 88 -7.83 2.51 12.36
CA GLY A 88 -7.95 1.66 13.56
C GLY A 88 -9.13 0.68 13.55
N GLY A 89 -9.93 0.63 12.48
CA GLY A 89 -11.03 -0.30 12.29
C GLY A 89 -11.11 -0.78 10.84
N SER A 90 -10.39 -1.84 10.51
CA SER A 90 -10.39 -2.39 9.14
C SER A 90 -10.21 -3.90 9.13
N ALA A 91 -11.16 -4.61 9.76
CA ALA A 91 -11.23 -6.08 9.71
C ALA A 91 -11.65 -6.64 8.33
N GLN A 92 -12.02 -5.80 7.36
CA GLN A 92 -12.59 -6.24 6.08
C GLN A 92 -11.58 -6.32 4.92
N THR A 93 -10.33 -5.91 5.12
CA THR A 93 -9.31 -5.88 4.04
C THR A 93 -7.99 -6.55 4.43
N PRO A 94 -8.00 -7.85 4.79
CA PRO A 94 -6.80 -8.54 5.28
C PRO A 94 -5.67 -8.59 4.25
N THR A 95 -5.99 -8.74 2.96
CA THR A 95 -4.99 -8.86 1.88
C THR A 95 -4.30 -7.52 1.65
N PHE A 96 -5.09 -6.44 1.55
CA PHE A 96 -4.56 -5.09 1.46
C PHE A 96 -3.67 -4.73 2.66
N ASN A 97 -4.13 -5.03 3.89
CA ASN A 97 -3.37 -4.74 5.10
C ASN A 97 -2.03 -5.50 5.11
N ALA A 98 -2.02 -6.77 4.69
CA ALA A 98 -0.80 -7.55 4.58
C ALA A 98 0.20 -6.98 3.56
N ILE A 99 -0.27 -6.41 2.44
CA ILE A 99 0.58 -5.74 1.45
C ILE A 99 1.21 -4.49 2.06
N VAL A 100 0.41 -3.63 2.70
CA VAL A 100 0.90 -2.41 3.35
C VAL A 100 1.92 -2.74 4.45
N GLU A 101 1.65 -3.76 5.27
CA GLU A 101 2.57 -4.20 6.32
C GLU A 101 3.90 -4.73 5.75
N LEU A 102 3.84 -5.56 4.71
CA LEU A 102 5.03 -6.10 4.04
C LEU A 102 5.91 -4.97 3.49
N LEU A 103 5.31 -4.00 2.81
CA LEU A 103 6.02 -2.86 2.23
C LEU A 103 6.53 -1.89 3.29
N GLY A 104 5.77 -1.63 4.36
CA GLY A 104 6.22 -0.80 5.47
C GLY A 104 7.39 -1.40 6.26
N LYS A 105 7.51 -2.73 6.29
CA LYS A 105 8.68 -3.42 6.86
C LYS A 105 9.89 -3.42 5.92
N ALA A 106 9.66 -3.44 4.62
CA ALA A 106 10.72 -3.56 3.61
C ALA A 106 11.23 -2.21 3.08
N THR A 107 10.45 -1.13 3.25
CA THR A 107 10.68 0.17 2.63
C THR A 107 10.34 1.30 3.61
N PRO A 108 10.76 2.55 3.35
CA PRO A 108 10.60 3.65 4.29
C PRO A 108 9.23 4.36 4.22
N ILE A 109 8.17 3.67 3.77
CA ILE A 109 6.80 4.22 3.65
C ILE A 109 6.03 4.25 4.97
#